data_AF-A0A958MGD1-F1
#
_entry.id   AF-A0A958MGD1-F1
#
_cell.length_a   1.000
_cell.length_b   1.000
_cell.length_c   1.000
_cell.angle_alpha   90.00
_cell.angle_beta   90.00
_cell.angle_gamma   90.00
#
_symmetry.space_group_name_H-M   'P 1'
#
loop_
_entity.id
_entity.type
_entity.pdbx_description
1 polymer ?
#
loop_
_entity_poly.entity_id
_entity_poly.type
_entity_poly.pdbx_seq_one_letter_code
_entity_poly.pdbx_strand_id
1 'polypeptide(L)'
;MRNLLIIFFIPMMTAFCGNYNRVSSPEDVPSSLGGPASELTLDFAIIKSQILEPHCISCHTGRHKAYENYDLVKASAFAMLERMESPNPSRRMPLGAPALTEDKLAMFRAWLNAGAPEVVNQDTDTDKPAPVTKNISFIEIKSKILKPYNCVACHSHFNDYGSVKQSLGAIASLVTSDKMPFPKIKGGQVALVSATDKNLLLKWVSQGAPEFSDQPAQDPIQKTLQPTYISIRNHILGPKCTLCHNSYGNRGAGLNLNSFIEIRKAMDRYKALINLDSPNDSHLIGSMLGRVDEDEFFFDAMPFNNGFDDVSLVVDPVTEDELKTIEKWIELKLPYNEDDL
;
A
#
# COMPACT_ATOMS: atom_id res chain seq x y z
N MET A 1 3.10 42.32 70.56
CA MET A 1 3.57 41.53 69.41
C MET A 1 2.37 40.78 68.82
N ARG A 2 1.75 41.33 67.77
CA ARG A 2 0.69 40.69 67.00
C ARG A 2 1.08 40.83 65.53
N ASN A 3 1.59 39.75 64.95
CA ASN A 3 1.97 39.69 63.55
C ASN A 3 0.71 39.47 62.72
N LEU A 4 0.39 40.46 61.87
CA LEU A 4 -0.70 40.42 60.90
C LEU A 4 -0.17 39.74 59.63
N LEU A 5 -0.60 38.51 59.37
CA LEU A 5 -0.27 37.75 58.16
C LEU A 5 -1.21 38.20 57.03
N ILE A 6 -0.68 38.98 56.08
CA ILE A 6 -1.42 39.40 54.87
C ILE A 6 -1.24 38.31 53.81
N ILE A 7 -2.31 37.56 53.56
CA ILE A 7 -2.39 36.57 52.48
C ILE A 7 -2.79 37.31 51.19
N PHE A 8 -1.86 37.45 50.26
CA PHE A 8 -2.15 37.92 48.90
C PHE A 8 -2.79 36.78 48.10
N PHE A 9 -4.08 36.92 47.82
CA PHE A 9 -4.83 36.08 46.89
C PHE A 9 -4.48 36.53 45.46
N ILE A 10 -3.59 35.81 44.78
CA ILE A 10 -3.28 36.03 43.37
C ILE A 10 -4.35 35.27 42.55
N PRO A 11 -5.17 35.96 41.72
CA PRO A 11 -6.11 35.27 40.85
C PRO A 11 -5.32 34.56 39.73
N MET A 12 -5.31 33.24 39.81
CA MET A 12 -4.79 32.35 38.78
C MET A 12 -5.69 32.47 37.54
N MET A 13 -5.28 33.31 36.58
CA MET A 13 -5.88 33.42 35.24
C MET A 13 -5.68 32.10 34.50
N THR A 14 -6.66 31.20 34.60
CA THR A 14 -6.78 30.02 33.76
C THR A 14 -7.17 30.47 32.35
N ALA A 15 -6.18 30.55 31.44
CA ALA A 15 -6.39 30.67 30.01
C ALA A 15 -7.04 29.38 29.47
N PHE A 16 -8.37 29.29 29.57
CA PHE A 16 -9.17 28.32 28.84
C PHE A 16 -9.14 28.69 27.36
N CYS A 17 -8.30 28.00 26.57
CA CYS A 17 -8.46 27.94 25.13
C CYS A 17 -9.67 27.06 24.82
N GLY A 18 -10.84 27.66 24.69
CA GLY A 18 -12.04 26.94 24.30
C GLY A 18 -13.13 27.88 23.82
N ASN A 19 -13.11 28.23 22.53
CA ASN A 19 -14.35 28.39 21.77
C ASN A 19 -14.10 28.40 20.24
N TYR A 20 -14.06 27.23 19.62
CA TYR A 20 -14.35 27.06 18.19
C TYR A 20 -15.61 26.22 18.06
N ASN A 21 -16.75 26.80 18.45
CA ASN A 21 -18.07 26.36 17.98
C ASN A 21 -18.66 27.49 17.15
N ARG A 22 -18.17 27.63 15.92
CA ARG A 22 -19.01 28.13 14.82
C ARG A 22 -19.44 26.90 14.03
N VAL A 23 -20.50 26.27 14.51
CA VAL A 23 -21.31 25.37 13.67
C VAL A 23 -21.92 26.29 12.61
N SER A 24 -21.28 26.35 11.46
CA SER A 24 -21.94 26.84 10.25
C SER A 24 -23.13 25.91 10.01
N SER A 25 -24.32 26.50 9.90
CA SER A 25 -25.54 25.77 9.57
C SER A 25 -25.33 24.93 8.30
N PRO A 26 -25.89 23.72 8.16
CA PRO A 26 -25.72 22.87 6.97
C PRO A 26 -26.50 23.35 5.74
N GLU A 27 -27.04 24.55 5.76
CA GLU A 27 -27.88 25.10 4.72
C GLU A 27 -27.00 25.98 3.82
N ASP A 28 -27.10 25.79 2.50
CA ASP A 28 -26.35 26.46 1.43
C ASP A 28 -25.11 25.75 0.86
N VAL A 29 -25.08 24.40 0.85
CA VAL A 29 -24.34 23.69 -0.21
C VAL A 29 -25.33 23.42 -1.36
N PRO A 30 -25.17 24.04 -2.54
CA PRO A 30 -26.07 23.80 -3.67
C PRO A 30 -25.98 22.33 -4.08
N SER A 31 -27.02 21.57 -3.73
CA SER A 31 -27.22 20.15 -4.09
C SER A 31 -27.58 19.96 -5.58
N SER A 32 -27.01 20.78 -6.48
CA SER A 32 -27.35 20.79 -7.89
C SER A 32 -26.12 20.56 -8.75
N LEU A 33 -25.59 19.33 -8.71
CA LEU A 33 -24.71 18.76 -9.74
C LEU A 33 -25.42 17.62 -10.49
N GLY A 34 -26.71 17.79 -10.78
CA GLY A 34 -27.54 16.83 -11.53
C GLY A 34 -27.42 16.94 -13.06
N GLY A 35 -26.31 17.49 -13.58
CA GLY A 35 -26.02 17.48 -15.01
C GLY A 35 -25.35 16.17 -15.44
N PRO A 36 -25.41 15.79 -16.74
CA PRO A 36 -24.55 14.72 -17.24
C PRO A 36 -23.12 15.05 -16.84
N ALA A 37 -22.39 14.04 -16.35
CA ALA A 37 -21.04 14.15 -15.78
C ALA A 37 -20.07 14.75 -16.81
N SER A 38 -20.11 16.08 -16.96
CA SER A 38 -19.03 16.84 -17.54
C SER A 38 -17.85 16.54 -16.65
N GLU A 39 -16.90 15.82 -17.21
CA GLU A 39 -15.67 15.38 -16.58
C GLU A 39 -15.02 16.59 -15.90
N LEU A 40 -15.30 16.77 -14.62
CA LEU A 40 -14.92 17.96 -13.90
C LEU A 40 -13.40 17.88 -13.77
N THR A 41 -12.70 18.68 -14.55
CA THR A 41 -11.25 18.69 -14.58
C THR A 41 -10.76 19.20 -13.22
N LEU A 42 -10.27 18.29 -12.39
CA LEU A 42 -9.76 18.60 -11.06
C LEU A 42 -8.32 19.10 -11.18
N ASP A 43 -8.07 20.32 -10.73
CA ASP A 43 -6.72 20.86 -10.56
C ASP A 43 -6.37 21.09 -9.08
N PHE A 44 -5.14 21.57 -8.85
CA PHE A 44 -4.68 21.83 -7.51
C PHE A 44 -5.49 22.94 -6.80
N ALA A 45 -6.01 23.94 -7.53
CA ALA A 45 -6.80 25.01 -6.93
C ALA A 45 -8.11 24.47 -6.33
N ILE A 46 -8.77 23.55 -7.04
CA ILE A 46 -9.97 22.86 -6.53
C ILE A 46 -9.61 22.00 -5.31
N ILE A 47 -8.57 21.18 -5.40
CA ILE A 47 -8.15 20.34 -4.26
C ILE A 47 -7.76 21.17 -3.05
N LYS A 48 -7.03 22.27 -3.26
CA LYS A 48 -6.61 23.17 -2.20
C LYS A 48 -7.81 23.79 -1.49
N SER A 49 -8.76 24.37 -2.23
CA SER A 49 -9.93 25.03 -1.64
C SER A 49 -10.94 24.07 -1.02
N GLN A 50 -11.17 22.90 -1.60
CA GLN A 50 -12.21 21.96 -1.14
C GLN A 50 -11.75 21.02 -0.02
N ILE A 51 -10.44 20.71 0.01
CA ILE A 51 -9.87 19.68 0.90
C ILE A 51 -8.77 20.27 1.77
N LEU A 52 -7.72 20.86 1.19
CA LEU A 52 -6.52 21.21 1.97
C LEU A 52 -6.76 22.37 2.93
N GLU A 53 -7.34 23.47 2.47
CA GLU A 53 -7.59 24.67 3.28
C GLU A 53 -8.55 24.38 4.45
N PRO A 54 -9.71 23.71 4.26
CA PRO A 54 -10.66 23.55 5.34
C PRO A 54 -10.30 22.40 6.30
N HIS A 55 -9.47 21.43 5.88
CA HIS A 55 -9.24 20.20 6.66
C HIS A 55 -7.77 19.94 7.03
N CYS A 56 -6.80 20.52 6.32
CA CYS A 56 -5.40 20.14 6.47
C CYS A 56 -4.52 21.32 6.92
N ILE A 57 -4.62 22.47 6.25
CA ILE A 57 -3.64 23.57 6.37
C ILE A 57 -3.63 24.17 7.78
N SER A 58 -4.75 24.19 8.50
CA SER A 58 -4.79 24.72 9.88
C SER A 58 -3.77 24.03 10.81
N CYS A 59 -3.55 22.73 10.63
CA CYS A 59 -2.58 21.95 11.40
C CYS A 59 -1.25 21.78 10.64
N HIS A 60 -1.28 21.82 9.31
CA HIS A 60 -0.12 21.67 8.43
C HIS A 60 0.50 23.03 8.05
N THR A 61 0.76 23.85 9.07
CA THR A 61 1.53 25.10 8.98
C THR A 61 2.65 25.08 10.03
N GLY A 62 3.74 25.81 9.78
CA GLY A 62 4.83 25.98 10.75
C GLY A 62 5.62 24.71 11.07
N ARG A 63 5.40 24.11 12.26
CA ARG A 63 6.17 22.95 12.76
C ARG A 63 5.85 21.64 12.03
N HIS A 64 4.70 21.58 11.36
CA HIS A 64 4.32 20.46 10.51
C HIS A 64 4.69 20.76 9.06
N LYS A 65 4.91 19.73 8.23
CA LYS A 65 5.19 19.92 6.80
C LYS A 65 4.07 20.79 6.19
N ALA A 66 4.45 21.93 5.65
CA ALA A 66 3.54 22.89 5.07
C ALA A 66 2.91 22.32 3.78
N TYR A 67 1.59 22.40 3.67
CA TYR A 67 0.83 22.07 2.45
C TYR A 67 0.41 23.34 1.68
N GLU A 68 1.21 24.39 1.79
CA GLU A 68 0.88 25.73 1.31
C GLU A 68 1.05 25.86 -0.22
N ASN A 69 1.93 25.04 -0.82
CA ASN A 69 2.21 25.03 -2.25
C ASN A 69 2.01 23.64 -2.89
N TYR A 70 1.83 23.67 -4.20
CA TYR A 70 1.55 22.50 -5.03
C TYR A 70 2.63 21.43 -4.95
N ASP A 71 3.91 21.79 -5.09
CA ASP A 71 5.01 20.82 -5.14
C ASP A 71 5.09 19.96 -3.88
N LEU A 72 4.91 20.57 -2.70
CA LEU A 72 4.91 19.86 -1.42
C LEU A 72 3.73 18.91 -1.28
N VAL A 73 2.56 19.34 -1.73
CA VAL A 73 1.35 18.51 -1.73
C VAL A 73 1.53 17.36 -2.70
N LYS A 74 1.92 17.63 -3.95
CA LYS A 74 2.13 16.61 -4.99
C LYS A 74 3.13 15.56 -4.54
N ALA A 75 4.27 15.95 -3.96
CA ALA A 75 5.29 15.04 -3.44
C ALA A 75 4.83 14.20 -2.25
N SER A 76 3.75 14.62 -1.58
CA SER A 76 3.20 13.94 -0.40
C SER A 76 1.83 13.32 -0.65
N ALA A 77 1.23 13.49 -1.83
CA ALA A 77 -0.19 13.29 -2.05
C ALA A 77 -0.64 11.83 -1.82
N PHE A 78 0.17 10.85 -2.20
CA PHE A 78 -0.13 9.44 -1.90
C PHE A 78 -0.06 9.12 -0.40
N ALA A 79 0.94 9.64 0.31
CA ALA A 79 1.02 9.48 1.76
C ALA A 79 -0.12 10.23 2.47
N MET A 80 -0.59 11.34 1.90
CA MET A 80 -1.78 12.04 2.38
C MET A 80 -3.02 11.17 2.20
N LEU A 81 -3.23 10.60 1.00
CA LEU A 81 -4.38 9.73 0.72
C LEU A 81 -4.40 8.51 1.67
N GLU A 82 -3.27 7.82 1.83
CA GLU A 82 -3.14 6.69 2.77
C GLU A 82 -3.56 7.08 4.21
N ARG A 83 -3.16 8.29 4.65
CA ARG A 83 -3.54 8.80 5.98
C ARG A 83 -5.00 9.21 6.05
N MET A 84 -5.58 9.76 4.99
CA MET A 84 -6.99 10.13 4.95
C MET A 84 -7.91 8.89 4.97
N GLU A 85 -7.47 7.80 4.35
CA GLU A 85 -8.22 6.53 4.25
C GLU A 85 -7.95 5.55 5.41
N SER A 86 -7.06 5.89 6.34
CA SER A 86 -6.66 4.96 7.39
C SER A 86 -7.87 4.53 8.24
N PRO A 87 -8.10 3.22 8.45
CA PRO A 87 -9.19 2.75 9.31
C PRO A 87 -8.91 3.01 10.79
N ASN A 88 -7.65 3.26 11.16
CA ASN A 88 -7.24 3.57 12.53
C ASN A 88 -7.43 5.07 12.82
N PRO A 89 -8.37 5.48 13.68
CA PRO A 89 -8.64 6.89 13.95
C PRO A 89 -7.45 7.69 14.49
N SER A 90 -6.51 7.03 15.18
CA SER A 90 -5.29 7.66 15.70
C SER A 90 -4.24 7.97 14.63
N ARG A 91 -4.33 7.29 13.47
CA ARG A 91 -3.46 7.51 12.31
C ARG A 91 -4.15 8.26 11.18
N ARG A 92 -5.48 8.35 11.23
CA ARG A 92 -6.33 8.95 10.21
C ARG A 92 -6.22 10.47 10.23
N MET A 93 -6.14 11.07 9.06
CA MET A 93 -6.21 12.52 8.87
C MET A 93 -7.58 12.95 8.33
N PRO A 94 -8.13 14.10 8.75
CA PRO A 94 -7.57 15.03 9.74
C PRO A 94 -7.62 14.49 11.19
N LEU A 95 -6.55 14.68 11.95
CA LEU A 95 -6.44 14.15 13.32
C LEU A 95 -7.35 14.92 14.29
N GLY A 96 -8.19 14.20 15.03
CA GLY A 96 -9.11 14.79 16.02
C GLY A 96 -10.31 15.54 15.43
N ALA A 97 -10.48 15.50 14.10
CA ALA A 97 -11.64 16.04 13.40
C ALA A 97 -12.42 14.91 12.68
N PRO A 98 -13.65 15.16 12.22
CA PRO A 98 -14.38 14.19 11.41
C PRO A 98 -13.58 13.77 10.17
N ALA A 99 -13.76 12.52 9.75
CA ALA A 99 -13.19 12.05 8.49
C ALA A 99 -13.69 12.88 7.32
N LEU A 100 -12.89 12.97 6.26
CA LEU A 100 -13.39 13.50 4.98
C LEU A 100 -14.56 12.64 4.51
N THR A 101 -15.55 13.28 3.87
CA THR A 101 -16.65 12.57 3.22
C THR A 101 -16.13 11.77 2.02
N GLU A 102 -16.88 10.74 1.62
CA GLU A 102 -16.49 9.90 0.48
C GLU A 102 -16.32 10.72 -0.81
N ASP A 103 -17.17 11.72 -1.04
CA ASP A 103 -17.06 12.62 -2.21
C ASP A 103 -15.72 13.37 -2.24
N LYS A 104 -15.20 13.79 -1.08
CA LYS A 104 -13.91 14.48 -0.99
C LYS A 104 -12.74 13.53 -1.20
N LEU A 105 -12.84 12.32 -0.67
CA LEU A 105 -11.85 11.27 -0.94
C LEU A 105 -11.84 10.92 -2.43
N ALA A 106 -13.00 10.73 -3.03
CA ALA A 106 -13.16 10.47 -4.47
C ALA A 106 -12.56 11.61 -5.31
N MET A 107 -12.80 12.87 -4.94
CA MET A 107 -12.19 14.04 -5.58
C MET A 107 -10.65 14.00 -5.49
N PHE A 108 -10.10 13.74 -4.29
CA PHE A 108 -8.64 13.67 -4.12
C PHE A 108 -8.00 12.51 -4.92
N ARG A 109 -8.66 11.34 -4.93
CA ARG A 109 -8.26 10.18 -5.76
C ARG A 109 -8.29 10.53 -7.24
N ALA A 110 -9.36 11.16 -7.73
CA ALA A 110 -9.49 11.54 -9.12
C ALA A 110 -8.41 12.54 -9.56
N TRP A 111 -8.09 13.54 -8.73
CA TRP A 111 -6.96 14.45 -8.99
C TRP A 111 -5.62 13.71 -9.04
N LEU A 112 -5.37 12.80 -8.09
CA LEU A 112 -4.18 11.94 -8.10
C LEU A 112 -4.09 11.06 -9.35
N ASN A 113 -5.21 10.46 -9.76
CA ASN A 113 -5.33 9.60 -10.93
C ASN A 113 -5.07 10.36 -12.23
N ALA A 114 -5.45 11.64 -12.29
CA ALA A 114 -5.12 12.57 -13.37
C ALA A 114 -3.65 13.03 -13.37
N GLY A 115 -2.80 12.49 -12.48
CA GLY A 115 -1.39 12.86 -12.36
C GLY A 115 -1.13 14.07 -11.47
N ALA A 116 -2.11 14.42 -10.63
CA ALA A 116 -2.11 15.57 -9.74
C ALA A 116 -1.71 16.85 -10.50
N PRO A 117 -2.50 17.30 -11.50
CA PRO A 117 -2.19 18.50 -12.27
C PRO A 117 -2.26 19.76 -11.41
N GLU A 118 -1.34 20.70 -11.63
CA GLU A 118 -1.36 22.01 -10.96
C GLU A 118 -2.48 22.90 -11.51
N VAL A 119 -2.59 22.92 -12.84
CA VAL A 119 -3.57 23.66 -13.63
C VAL A 119 -4.22 22.71 -14.63
N VAL A 120 -5.50 22.89 -14.90
CA VAL A 120 -6.16 22.21 -16.02
C VAL A 120 -5.60 22.79 -17.32
N ASN A 121 -4.90 21.98 -18.10
CA ASN A 121 -4.61 22.35 -19.49
C ASN A 121 -5.92 22.26 -20.27
N GLN A 122 -6.57 23.40 -20.53
CA GLN A 122 -7.82 23.48 -21.29
C GLN A 122 -7.66 23.14 -22.78
N ASP A 123 -6.44 22.96 -23.28
CA ASP A 123 -6.15 22.61 -24.67
C ASP A 123 -6.24 21.09 -24.95
N THR A 124 -7.35 20.47 -24.57
CA THR A 124 -7.66 19.12 -25.07
C THR A 124 -8.64 19.23 -26.22
N ASP A 125 -8.05 19.23 -27.41
CA ASP A 125 -8.69 18.87 -28.68
C ASP A 125 -9.48 17.56 -28.48
N THR A 126 -10.78 17.70 -28.24
CA THR A 126 -11.68 16.68 -27.70
C THR A 126 -12.06 15.61 -28.73
N ASP A 127 -11.61 15.75 -29.98
CA ASP A 127 -11.92 14.81 -31.07
C ASP A 127 -10.85 13.74 -31.29
N LYS A 128 -9.71 13.79 -30.59
CA LYS A 128 -8.72 12.72 -30.68
C LYS A 128 -9.08 11.61 -29.69
N PRO A 129 -9.43 10.38 -30.14
CA PRO A 129 -9.73 9.28 -29.23
C PRO A 129 -8.59 9.12 -28.24
N ALA A 130 -8.93 9.15 -26.94
CA ALA A 130 -7.97 9.06 -25.86
C ALA A 130 -7.03 7.87 -26.14
N PRO A 131 -5.71 8.08 -26.20
CA PRO A 131 -4.80 6.98 -26.44
C PRO A 131 -5.02 5.94 -25.35
N VAL A 132 -5.30 4.70 -25.76
CA VAL A 132 -5.43 3.56 -24.85
C VAL A 132 -4.15 3.52 -24.03
N THR A 133 -4.27 3.93 -22.78
CA THR A 133 -3.11 4.16 -21.94
C THR A 133 -2.68 2.83 -21.39
N LYS A 134 -1.56 2.31 -21.88
CA LYS A 134 -0.99 1.06 -21.41
C LYS A 134 -0.80 1.10 -19.88
N ASN A 135 -1.31 0.10 -19.15
CA ASN A 135 -1.03 -0.06 -17.73
C ASN A 135 0.43 -0.44 -17.51
N ILE A 136 1.07 0.24 -16.55
CA ILE A 136 2.43 -0.04 -16.13
C ILE A 136 2.36 -1.23 -15.18
N SER A 137 3.22 -2.23 -15.34
CA SER A 137 3.26 -3.40 -14.45
C SER A 137 4.26 -3.22 -13.30
N PHE A 138 4.13 -4.04 -12.26
CA PHE A 138 5.18 -4.17 -11.26
C PHE A 138 6.51 -4.62 -11.86
N ILE A 139 6.50 -5.52 -12.84
CA ILE A 139 7.71 -5.98 -13.55
C ILE A 139 8.42 -4.79 -14.21
N GLU A 140 7.66 -3.88 -14.81
CA GLU A 140 8.20 -2.67 -15.42
C GLU A 140 8.80 -1.73 -14.36
N ILE A 141 8.12 -1.49 -13.24
CA ILE A 141 8.67 -0.69 -12.14
C ILE A 141 9.90 -1.33 -11.51
N LYS A 142 9.90 -2.64 -11.30
CA LYS A 142 11.03 -3.38 -10.75
C LYS A 142 12.25 -3.30 -11.67
N SER A 143 12.05 -3.46 -12.97
CA SER A 143 13.14 -3.47 -13.97
C SER A 143 13.66 -2.08 -14.31
N LYS A 144 12.82 -1.03 -14.31
CA LYS A 144 13.23 0.35 -14.64
C LYS A 144 13.65 1.17 -13.43
N ILE A 145 13.12 0.86 -12.24
CA ILE A 145 13.33 1.67 -11.04
C ILE A 145 14.02 0.86 -9.94
N LEU A 146 13.38 -0.19 -9.43
CA LEU A 146 13.87 -0.84 -8.20
C LEU A 146 15.23 -1.53 -8.38
N LYS A 147 15.49 -2.14 -9.55
CA LYS A 147 16.78 -2.76 -9.89
C LYS A 147 17.84 -1.73 -10.30
N PRO A 148 17.62 -0.82 -11.26
CA PRO A 148 18.69 0.08 -11.75
C PRO A 148 19.18 1.07 -10.69
N TYR A 149 18.30 1.54 -9.81
CA TYR A 149 18.66 2.42 -8.68
C TYR A 149 19.06 1.63 -7.42
N ASN A 150 19.28 0.32 -7.56
CA ASN A 150 19.81 -0.58 -6.53
C ASN A 150 18.97 -0.63 -5.25
N CYS A 151 17.67 -0.31 -5.32
CA CYS A 151 16.77 -0.32 -4.17
C CYS A 151 16.73 -1.72 -3.54
N VAL A 152 16.66 -2.75 -4.38
CA VAL A 152 16.57 -4.16 -3.96
C VAL A 152 17.80 -4.68 -3.21
N ALA A 153 18.97 -4.03 -3.32
CA ALA A 153 20.16 -4.46 -2.60
C ALA A 153 20.11 -4.13 -1.11
N CYS A 154 19.41 -3.05 -0.73
CA CYS A 154 19.20 -2.67 0.67
C CYS A 154 17.79 -3.02 1.15
N HIS A 155 16.82 -3.07 0.23
CA HIS A 155 15.43 -3.43 0.47
C HIS A 155 15.11 -4.73 -0.26
N SER A 156 15.65 -5.86 0.20
CA SER A 156 15.47 -7.14 -0.51
C SER A 156 14.00 -7.57 -0.67
N HIS A 157 13.09 -7.15 0.23
CA HIS A 157 11.63 -7.27 0.06
C HIS A 157 11.10 -6.60 -1.19
N PHE A 158 11.74 -5.55 -1.72
CA PHE A 158 11.26 -4.87 -2.92
C PHE A 158 11.40 -5.74 -4.19
N ASN A 159 11.92 -6.96 -4.06
CA ASN A 159 11.77 -7.99 -5.10
C ASN A 159 10.35 -8.54 -5.21
N ASP A 160 9.48 -8.23 -4.26
CA ASP A 160 8.11 -8.72 -4.18
C ASP A 160 7.08 -7.62 -4.34
N TYR A 161 6.04 -7.92 -5.13
CA TYR A 161 4.99 -6.98 -5.42
C TYR A 161 4.21 -6.60 -4.15
N GLY A 162 3.82 -7.60 -3.33
CA GLY A 162 3.04 -7.36 -2.11
C GLY A 162 3.75 -6.40 -1.15
N SER A 163 5.06 -6.62 -0.95
CA SER A 163 5.90 -5.77 -0.12
C SER A 163 6.01 -4.33 -0.64
N VAL A 164 6.18 -4.16 -1.96
CA VAL A 164 6.23 -2.83 -2.58
C VAL A 164 4.87 -2.14 -2.50
N LYS A 165 3.78 -2.89 -2.74
CA LYS A 165 2.41 -2.41 -2.68
C LYS A 165 2.04 -1.91 -1.28
N GLN A 166 2.44 -2.61 -0.23
CA GLN A 166 2.25 -2.18 1.16
C GLN A 166 3.04 -0.91 1.52
N SER A 167 4.19 -0.68 0.85
CA SER A 167 5.06 0.47 1.10
C SER A 167 4.92 1.58 0.05
N LEU A 168 3.90 1.49 -0.82
CA LEU A 168 3.83 2.26 -2.06
C LEU A 168 3.87 3.78 -1.84
N GLY A 169 3.10 4.29 -0.87
CA GLY A 169 3.08 5.72 -0.53
C GLY A 169 4.44 6.22 -0.02
N ALA A 170 5.11 5.43 0.81
CA ALA A 170 6.45 5.76 1.32
C ALA A 170 7.51 5.71 0.21
N ILE A 171 7.48 4.68 -0.64
CA ILE A 171 8.39 4.54 -1.79
C ILE A 171 8.22 5.72 -2.72
N ALA A 172 6.98 5.99 -3.17
CA ALA A 172 6.68 7.11 -4.06
C ALA A 172 7.17 8.42 -3.47
N SER A 173 6.80 8.74 -2.23
CA SER A 173 7.18 10.01 -1.59
C SER A 173 8.70 10.18 -1.46
N LEU A 174 9.41 9.15 -0.97
CA LEU A 174 10.87 9.22 -0.77
C LEU A 174 11.63 9.34 -2.10
N VAL A 175 11.21 8.58 -3.12
CA VAL A 175 11.81 8.62 -4.46
C VAL A 175 11.54 9.98 -5.12
N THR A 176 10.31 10.50 -5.07
CA THR A 176 9.99 11.77 -5.72
C THR A 176 10.62 12.97 -5.04
N SER A 177 10.84 12.90 -3.71
CA SER A 177 11.48 13.97 -2.95
C SER A 177 13.01 13.88 -2.90
N ASP A 178 13.64 13.04 -3.73
CA ASP A 178 15.11 12.84 -3.76
C ASP A 178 15.73 12.44 -2.42
N LYS A 179 14.94 11.77 -1.57
CA LYS A 179 15.42 11.17 -0.32
C LYS A 179 15.90 9.74 -0.52
N MET A 180 15.56 9.14 -1.65
CA MET A 180 16.07 7.85 -2.13
C MET A 180 16.44 7.94 -3.61
N PRO A 181 17.47 7.21 -4.05
CA PRO A 181 18.35 6.34 -3.25
C PRO A 181 19.31 7.09 -2.31
N PHE A 182 19.77 6.43 -1.23
CA PHE A 182 20.76 6.98 -0.29
C PHE A 182 22.16 6.38 -0.57
N PRO A 183 23.26 7.16 -0.49
CA PRO A 183 24.60 6.65 -0.70
C PRO A 183 25.02 5.67 0.39
N LYS A 184 25.64 4.54 0.00
CA LYS A 184 26.09 3.50 0.96
C LYS A 184 27.16 3.97 1.95
N ILE A 185 27.91 5.00 1.59
CA ILE A 185 28.96 5.60 2.41
C ILE A 185 28.59 7.05 2.73
N LYS A 186 28.88 7.50 3.97
CA LYS A 186 28.63 8.88 4.38
C LYS A 186 29.44 9.83 3.48
N GLY A 187 28.73 10.74 2.80
CA GLY A 187 29.32 11.67 1.83
C GLY A 187 29.50 11.11 0.42
N GLY A 188 29.12 9.86 0.16
CA GLY A 188 29.07 9.33 -1.20
C GLY A 188 27.98 10.01 -2.04
N GLN A 189 28.15 9.99 -3.35
CA GLN A 189 27.10 10.39 -4.31
C GLN A 189 26.42 9.13 -4.85
N VAL A 190 25.11 9.21 -5.04
CA VAL A 190 24.31 8.19 -5.72
C VAL A 190 23.47 8.87 -6.78
N ALA A 191 23.31 8.22 -7.93
CA ALA A 191 22.44 8.74 -8.99
C ALA A 191 21.00 8.78 -8.47
N LEU A 192 20.38 9.95 -8.52
CA LEU A 192 18.96 10.13 -8.20
C LEU A 192 18.09 9.50 -9.28
N VAL A 193 16.87 9.12 -8.89
CA VAL A 193 15.88 8.61 -9.85
C VAL A 193 15.57 9.69 -10.88
N SER A 194 15.70 9.36 -12.16
CA SER A 194 15.45 10.31 -13.24
C SER A 194 14.02 10.86 -13.17
N ALA A 195 13.78 12.08 -13.68
CA ALA A 195 12.44 12.65 -13.73
C ALA A 195 11.46 11.76 -14.51
N THR A 196 11.92 11.14 -15.60
CA THR A 196 11.14 10.18 -16.39
C THR A 196 10.73 8.96 -15.57
N ASP A 197 11.64 8.38 -14.80
CA ASP A 197 11.36 7.22 -13.96
C ASP A 197 10.49 7.57 -12.75
N LYS A 198 10.66 8.75 -12.16
CA LYS A 198 9.74 9.27 -11.13
C LYS A 198 8.31 9.38 -11.68
N ASN A 199 8.16 9.89 -12.89
CA ASN A 199 6.85 9.98 -13.54
C ASN A 199 6.27 8.60 -13.85
N LEU A 200 7.11 7.64 -14.25
CA LEU A 200 6.69 6.24 -14.43
C LEU A 200 6.18 5.63 -13.12
N LEU A 201 6.90 5.84 -12.00
CA LEU A 201 6.48 5.40 -10.67
C LEU A 201 5.14 6.02 -10.27
N LEU A 202 5.01 7.34 -10.40
CA LEU A 202 3.77 8.06 -10.05
C LEU A 202 2.59 7.60 -10.90
N LYS A 203 2.80 7.39 -12.21
CA LYS A 203 1.76 6.88 -13.11
C LYS A 203 1.37 5.44 -12.76
N TRP A 204 2.32 4.58 -12.40
CA TRP A 204 1.99 3.24 -11.90
C TRP A 204 1.18 3.30 -10.62
N VAL A 205 1.59 4.14 -9.66
CA VAL A 205 0.86 4.34 -8.40
C VAL A 205 -0.56 4.86 -8.67
N SER A 206 -0.72 5.82 -9.59
CA SER A 206 -2.01 6.40 -9.96
C SER A 206 -2.94 5.43 -10.71
N GLN A 207 -2.37 4.40 -11.34
CA GLN A 207 -3.12 3.25 -11.90
C GLN A 207 -3.54 2.24 -10.83
N GLY A 208 -3.34 2.53 -9.55
CA GLY A 208 -3.55 1.59 -8.46
C GLY A 208 -2.41 0.56 -8.34
N ALA A 209 -1.22 0.88 -8.86
CA ALA A 209 -0.03 0.03 -8.85
C ALA A 209 -0.32 -1.43 -9.24
N PRO A 210 -0.85 -1.70 -10.45
CA PRO A 210 -1.21 -3.05 -10.83
C PRO A 210 0.03 -3.92 -10.96
N GLU A 211 -0.08 -5.18 -10.55
CA GLU A 211 1.02 -6.14 -10.66
C GLU A 211 1.36 -6.42 -12.13
N PHE A 212 0.35 -6.50 -12.99
CA PHE A 212 0.45 -6.88 -14.40
C PHE A 212 0.00 -5.75 -15.34
N SER A 213 0.64 -5.63 -16.50
CA SER A 213 0.29 -4.63 -17.54
C SER A 213 -0.82 -5.19 -18.42
N ASP A 214 -1.97 -4.52 -18.47
CA ASP A 214 -3.07 -4.74 -19.42
C ASP A 214 -3.36 -6.20 -19.77
N GLN A 215 -3.45 -7.06 -18.75
CA GLN A 215 -4.51 -8.06 -18.92
C GLN A 215 -5.80 -7.24 -18.91
N PRO A 216 -6.62 -7.28 -19.98
CA PRO A 216 -7.98 -6.75 -19.86
C PRO A 216 -8.53 -7.30 -18.56
N ALA A 217 -9.29 -6.48 -17.82
CA ALA A 217 -10.12 -6.99 -16.74
C ALA A 217 -10.96 -8.08 -17.39
N GLN A 218 -10.46 -9.32 -17.34
CA GLN A 218 -11.24 -10.45 -17.75
C GLN A 218 -12.40 -10.37 -16.78
N ASP A 219 -13.61 -10.52 -17.30
CA ASP A 219 -14.70 -11.04 -16.49
C ASP A 219 -14.14 -12.13 -15.55
N PRO A 220 -14.78 -12.43 -14.41
CA PRO A 220 -14.41 -13.58 -13.60
C PRO A 220 -14.67 -14.90 -14.36
N ILE A 221 -14.17 -15.06 -15.58
CA ILE A 221 -13.63 -16.28 -16.13
C ILE A 221 -12.81 -16.86 -14.99
N GLN A 222 -13.30 -17.95 -14.42
CA GLN A 222 -12.58 -18.77 -13.47
C GLN A 222 -11.16 -18.97 -14.02
N LYS A 223 -10.22 -18.18 -13.51
CA LYS A 223 -8.85 -18.19 -14.00
C LYS A 223 -8.30 -19.52 -13.53
N THR A 224 -8.26 -20.50 -14.43
CA THR A 224 -7.71 -21.82 -14.12
C THR A 224 -6.28 -21.62 -13.66
N LEU A 225 -6.05 -21.83 -12.37
CA LEU A 225 -4.74 -21.67 -11.76
C LEU A 225 -3.79 -22.66 -12.40
N GLN A 226 -2.66 -22.17 -12.91
CA GLN A 226 -1.65 -23.02 -13.49
C GLN A 226 -0.76 -23.58 -12.38
N PRO A 227 -0.32 -24.85 -12.45
CA PRO A 227 0.56 -25.46 -11.47
C PRO A 227 2.02 -25.05 -11.71
N THR A 228 2.27 -23.74 -11.66
CA THR A 228 3.59 -23.11 -11.80
C THR A 228 3.89 -22.25 -10.59
N TYR A 229 5.17 -22.05 -10.27
CA TYR A 229 5.53 -21.22 -9.12
C TYR A 229 4.97 -19.80 -9.22
N ILE A 230 5.07 -19.13 -10.38
CA ILE A 230 4.50 -17.77 -10.57
C ILE A 230 3.01 -17.75 -10.26
N SER A 231 2.23 -18.67 -10.83
CA SER A 231 0.78 -18.71 -10.63
C SER A 231 0.42 -18.93 -9.16
N ILE A 232 1.07 -19.92 -8.52
CA ILE A 232 0.85 -20.23 -7.10
C ILE A 232 1.30 -19.08 -6.20
N ARG A 233 2.45 -18.48 -6.47
CA ARG A 233 2.95 -17.33 -5.72
C ARG A 233 1.99 -16.16 -5.81
N ASN A 234 1.56 -15.78 -7.02
CA ASN A 234 0.79 -14.56 -7.21
C ASN A 234 -0.66 -14.71 -6.74
N HIS A 235 -1.21 -15.92 -6.81
CA HIS A 235 -2.61 -16.16 -6.49
C HIS A 235 -2.83 -16.78 -5.11
N ILE A 236 -1.84 -17.46 -4.53
CA ILE A 236 -1.98 -18.19 -3.27
C ILE A 236 -0.94 -17.73 -2.24
N LEU A 237 0.34 -18.03 -2.45
CA LEU A 237 1.37 -17.83 -1.41
C LEU A 237 1.56 -16.35 -1.07
N GLY A 238 1.61 -15.48 -2.09
CA GLY A 238 1.76 -14.03 -1.93
C GLY A 238 0.62 -13.39 -1.12
N PRO A 239 -0.63 -13.47 -1.59
CA PRO A 239 -1.74 -12.84 -0.87
C PRO A 239 -2.03 -13.50 0.49
N LYS A 240 -1.79 -14.81 0.65
CA LYS A 240 -2.25 -15.55 1.84
C LYS A 240 -1.15 -15.93 2.84
N CYS A 241 0.07 -16.20 2.37
CA CYS A 241 1.11 -16.83 3.19
C CYS A 241 2.30 -15.89 3.47
N THR A 242 2.75 -15.09 2.50
CA THR A 242 3.94 -14.24 2.65
C THR A 242 3.71 -13.06 3.59
N LEU A 243 2.47 -12.79 4.00
CA LEU A 243 2.17 -11.87 5.11
C LEU A 243 2.92 -12.27 6.39
N CYS A 244 3.00 -13.57 6.67
CA CYS A 244 3.70 -14.12 7.82
C CYS A 244 5.02 -14.82 7.45
N HIS A 245 5.07 -15.49 6.29
CA HIS A 245 6.23 -16.25 5.80
C HIS A 245 7.09 -15.43 4.84
N ASN A 246 7.68 -14.36 5.34
CA ASN A 246 8.62 -13.50 4.61
C ASN A 246 9.97 -13.39 5.36
N SER A 247 10.94 -12.71 4.77
CA SER A 247 12.27 -12.53 5.35
C SER A 247 12.36 -11.54 6.52
N TYR A 248 11.26 -10.93 6.94
CA TYR A 248 11.27 -9.80 7.89
C TYR A 248 10.63 -10.13 9.25
N GLY A 249 9.91 -11.25 9.37
CA GLY A 249 9.19 -11.60 10.59
C GLY A 249 9.63 -12.92 11.21
N ASN A 250 9.71 -12.96 12.55
CA ASN A 250 9.83 -14.22 13.31
C ASN A 250 8.53 -15.06 13.28
N ARG A 251 7.42 -14.50 12.76
CA ARG A 251 6.10 -15.15 12.75
C ARG A 251 6.05 -16.41 11.89
N GLY A 252 6.83 -16.47 10.82
CA GLY A 252 6.85 -17.61 9.89
C GLY A 252 7.83 -18.72 10.25
N ALA A 253 8.31 -18.81 11.50
CA ALA A 253 9.30 -19.80 11.94
C ALA A 253 10.58 -19.87 11.07
N GLY A 254 10.97 -18.75 10.43
CA GLY A 254 12.13 -18.69 9.52
C GLY A 254 11.89 -19.28 8.13
N LEU A 255 10.65 -19.68 7.81
CA LEU A 255 10.24 -20.07 6.47
C LEU A 255 9.86 -18.83 5.65
N ASN A 256 10.56 -18.63 4.53
CA ASN A 256 10.29 -17.55 3.58
C ASN A 256 9.71 -18.15 2.28
N LEU A 257 8.44 -17.85 2.00
CA LEU A 257 7.70 -18.34 0.84
C LEU A 257 7.67 -17.35 -0.34
N ASN A 258 8.44 -16.27 -0.25
CA ASN A 258 8.39 -15.16 -1.20
C ASN A 258 9.24 -15.38 -2.47
N SER A 259 10.16 -16.34 -2.44
CA SER A 259 10.94 -16.72 -3.63
C SER A 259 11.10 -18.23 -3.74
N PHE A 260 11.20 -18.72 -4.97
CA PHE A 260 11.41 -20.13 -5.25
C PHE A 260 12.74 -20.62 -4.64
N ILE A 261 13.78 -19.78 -4.70
CA ILE A 261 15.09 -20.05 -4.10
C ILE A 261 14.98 -20.28 -2.60
N GLU A 262 14.22 -19.43 -1.89
CA GLU A 262 14.08 -19.56 -0.44
C GLU A 262 13.23 -20.78 -0.05
N ILE A 263 12.23 -21.14 -0.86
CA ILE A 263 11.49 -22.40 -0.70
C ILE A 263 12.43 -23.60 -0.87
N ARG A 264 13.27 -23.62 -1.91
CA ARG A 264 14.25 -24.70 -2.12
C ARG A 264 15.24 -24.82 -0.96
N LYS A 265 15.81 -23.71 -0.49
CA LYS A 265 16.66 -23.70 0.71
C LYS A 265 15.91 -24.20 1.95
N ALA A 266 14.63 -23.88 2.07
CA ALA A 266 13.82 -24.36 3.17
C ALA A 266 13.56 -25.87 3.06
N MET A 267 13.38 -26.44 1.87
CA MET A 267 13.27 -27.90 1.67
C MET A 267 14.54 -28.63 2.10
N ASP A 268 15.73 -28.04 1.86
CA ASP A 268 17.00 -28.63 2.32
C ASP A 268 17.10 -28.69 3.85
N ARG A 269 16.53 -27.68 4.54
CA ARG A 269 16.51 -27.60 6.01
C ARG A 269 15.38 -28.44 6.62
N TYR A 270 14.22 -28.46 5.98
CA TYR A 270 12.99 -29.07 6.44
C TYR A 270 12.53 -30.08 5.39
N LYS A 271 13.05 -31.30 5.46
CA LYS A 271 12.81 -32.35 4.45
C LYS A 271 11.33 -32.65 4.22
N ALA A 272 10.49 -32.47 5.24
CA ALA A 272 9.07 -32.71 5.18
C ALA A 272 8.25 -31.49 4.68
N LEU A 273 8.88 -30.33 4.46
CA LEU A 273 8.19 -29.12 3.97
C LEU A 273 7.41 -29.38 2.68
N ILE A 274 8.08 -30.00 1.70
CA ILE A 274 7.50 -30.45 0.44
C ILE A 274 7.96 -31.88 0.18
N ASN A 275 7.03 -32.82 0.25
CA ASN A 275 7.25 -34.21 -0.12
C ASN A 275 6.95 -34.37 -1.62
N LEU A 276 8.01 -34.50 -2.42
CA LEU A 276 7.90 -34.61 -3.87
C LEU A 276 7.27 -35.93 -4.33
N ASP A 277 7.33 -36.97 -3.50
CA ASP A 277 6.85 -38.32 -3.86
C ASP A 277 5.41 -38.55 -3.39
N SER A 278 5.00 -37.85 -2.32
CA SER A 278 3.63 -37.81 -1.84
C SER A 278 3.23 -36.37 -1.50
N PRO A 279 2.75 -35.58 -2.48
CA PRO A 279 2.39 -34.17 -2.28
C PRO A 279 1.47 -33.92 -1.09
N ASN A 280 0.52 -34.82 -0.86
CA ASN A 280 -0.47 -34.74 0.24
C ASN A 280 0.14 -34.92 1.63
N ASP A 281 1.35 -35.48 1.70
CA ASP A 281 2.13 -35.65 2.93
C ASP A 281 3.16 -34.51 3.09
N SER A 282 3.08 -33.46 2.26
CA SER A 282 3.88 -32.25 2.45
C SER A 282 3.37 -31.47 3.65
N HIS A 283 4.25 -31.06 4.57
CA HIS A 283 3.88 -30.17 5.68
C HIS A 283 3.24 -28.87 5.18
N LEU A 284 3.64 -28.37 4.00
CA LEU A 284 3.00 -27.19 3.38
C LEU A 284 1.50 -27.42 3.14
N ILE A 285 1.12 -28.57 2.57
CA ILE A 285 -0.29 -28.95 2.34
C ILE A 285 -1.00 -29.23 3.66
N GLY A 286 -0.35 -29.98 4.55
CA GLY A 286 -0.88 -30.28 5.89
C GLY A 286 -1.20 -29.01 6.69
N SER A 287 -0.32 -28.02 6.65
CA SER A 287 -0.51 -26.72 7.32
C SER A 287 -1.71 -25.95 6.77
N MET A 288 -1.94 -25.98 5.44
CA MET A 288 -3.11 -25.32 4.83
C MET A 288 -4.43 -26.01 5.16
N LEU A 289 -4.39 -27.31 5.45
CA LEU A 289 -5.55 -28.11 5.81
C LEU A 289 -5.80 -28.21 7.31
N GLY A 290 -4.84 -27.78 8.16
CA GLY A 290 -4.88 -28.03 9.59
C GLY A 290 -4.79 -29.52 9.93
N ARG A 291 -4.07 -30.31 9.11
CA ARG A 291 -3.86 -31.74 9.38
C ARG A 291 -2.86 -31.89 10.54
N VAL A 292 -3.16 -32.87 11.38
CA VAL A 292 -2.36 -33.28 12.54
C VAL A 292 -1.55 -34.49 12.08
N ASP A 293 -0.22 -34.39 12.08
CA ASP A 293 0.61 -35.58 12.06
C ASP A 293 0.42 -36.27 13.42
N GLU A 294 0.28 -37.60 13.44
CA GLU A 294 -0.16 -38.38 14.62
C GLU A 294 0.65 -38.12 15.91
N ASP A 295 1.83 -37.53 15.78
CA ASP A 295 2.78 -37.26 16.87
C ASP A 295 3.05 -35.76 17.17
N GLU A 296 2.46 -34.80 16.45
CA GLU A 296 2.78 -33.36 16.62
C GLU A 296 1.56 -32.44 16.80
N PHE A 297 1.82 -31.33 17.50
CA PHE A 297 0.87 -30.32 17.98
C PHE A 297 -0.28 -29.99 17.00
N PHE A 298 -1.48 -29.79 17.55
CA PHE A 298 -2.61 -29.20 16.82
C PHE A 298 -2.23 -27.81 16.30
N PHE A 299 -2.24 -27.64 14.98
CA PHE A 299 -2.20 -26.33 14.34
C PHE A 299 -3.53 -26.08 13.65
N ASP A 300 -4.13 -24.91 13.89
CA ASP A 300 -5.25 -24.44 13.08
C ASP A 300 -4.82 -24.35 11.60
N ALA A 301 -5.76 -24.55 10.69
CA ALA A 301 -5.50 -24.43 9.26
C ALA A 301 -4.99 -23.02 8.92
N MET A 302 -3.92 -22.97 8.12
CA MET A 302 -3.35 -21.73 7.60
C MET A 302 -4.07 -21.28 6.32
N PRO A 303 -4.24 -19.96 6.09
CA PRO A 303 -3.87 -18.86 6.96
C PRO A 303 -4.77 -18.75 8.20
N PHE A 304 -4.19 -18.40 9.35
CA PHE A 304 -4.94 -18.21 10.59
C PHE A 304 -5.93 -17.03 10.48
N ASN A 305 -7.22 -17.32 10.68
CA ASN A 305 -8.28 -16.32 10.87
C ASN A 305 -8.75 -16.27 12.33
N ASN A 306 -7.84 -16.48 13.28
CA ASN A 306 -8.15 -16.36 14.69
C ASN A 306 -8.19 -14.87 15.04
N GLY A 307 -9.38 -14.26 14.99
CA GLY A 307 -9.63 -12.84 15.24
C GLY A 307 -9.32 -12.33 16.66
N PHE A 308 -8.34 -12.93 17.36
CA PHE A 308 -8.02 -12.67 18.75
C PHE A 308 -6.83 -11.72 18.97
N ASP A 309 -5.85 -11.62 18.07
CA ASP A 309 -4.69 -10.74 18.29
C ASP A 309 -4.46 -9.76 17.14
N ASP A 310 -4.92 -8.53 17.37
CA ASP A 310 -4.42 -7.27 16.84
C ASP A 310 -4.37 -7.10 15.29
N VAL A 311 -5.43 -6.46 14.78
CA VAL A 311 -5.50 -5.67 13.53
C VAL A 311 -5.47 -6.43 12.18
N SER A 312 -6.68 -6.79 11.72
CA SER A 312 -7.26 -6.34 10.43
C SER A 312 -6.91 -7.01 9.09
N LEU A 313 -6.20 -8.13 9.03
CA LEU A 313 -6.08 -8.87 7.77
C LEU A 313 -6.95 -10.13 7.83
N VAL A 314 -8.21 -10.01 7.42
CA VAL A 314 -9.03 -11.16 7.06
C VAL A 314 -8.40 -11.74 5.80
N VAL A 315 -7.73 -12.88 5.93
CA VAL A 315 -7.11 -13.57 4.81
C VAL A 315 -8.01 -14.74 4.43
N ASP A 316 -8.51 -14.77 3.20
CA ASP A 316 -9.36 -15.87 2.78
C ASP A 316 -8.61 -17.21 2.88
N PRO A 317 -9.28 -18.29 3.35
CA PRO A 317 -8.66 -19.61 3.41
C PRO A 317 -8.24 -20.08 2.02
N VAL A 318 -7.30 -21.03 1.98
CA VAL A 318 -6.93 -21.69 0.71
C VAL A 318 -8.11 -22.55 0.26
N THR A 319 -8.61 -22.29 -0.95
CA THR A 319 -9.71 -23.04 -1.56
C THR A 319 -9.25 -24.41 -2.03
N GLU A 320 -10.19 -25.33 -2.28
CA GLU A 320 -9.87 -26.67 -2.76
C GLU A 320 -9.13 -26.65 -4.12
N ASP A 321 -9.50 -25.76 -5.03
CA ASP A 321 -8.85 -25.63 -6.34
C ASP A 321 -7.43 -25.06 -6.25
N GLU A 322 -7.22 -24.09 -5.35
CA GLU A 322 -5.89 -23.58 -5.04
C GLU A 322 -4.99 -24.68 -4.47
N LEU A 323 -5.52 -25.48 -3.54
CA LEU A 323 -4.79 -26.59 -2.93
C LEU A 323 -4.41 -27.66 -3.97
N LYS A 324 -5.36 -28.10 -4.81
CA LYS A 324 -5.10 -29.03 -5.92
C LYS A 324 -4.06 -28.49 -6.89
N THR A 325 -4.04 -27.17 -7.10
CA THR A 325 -3.01 -26.54 -7.94
C THR A 325 -1.63 -26.65 -7.32
N ILE A 326 -1.51 -26.44 -6.01
CA ILE A 326 -0.24 -26.60 -5.27
C ILE A 326 0.21 -28.07 -5.29
N GLU A 327 -0.70 -29.01 -4.99
CA GLU A 327 -0.44 -30.45 -5.10
C GLU A 327 0.10 -30.80 -6.48
N LYS A 328 -0.56 -30.31 -7.55
CA LYS A 328 -0.13 -30.56 -8.92
C LYS A 328 1.25 -29.97 -9.23
N TRP A 329 1.56 -28.80 -8.71
CA TRP A 329 2.89 -28.20 -8.86
C TRP A 329 3.99 -29.03 -8.16
N ILE A 330 3.68 -29.60 -6.99
CA ILE A 330 4.57 -30.52 -6.27
C ILE A 330 4.75 -31.82 -7.07
N GLU A 331 3.67 -32.42 -7.60
CA GLU A 331 3.72 -33.62 -8.47
C GLU A 331 4.63 -33.40 -9.68
N LEU A 332 4.57 -32.21 -10.28
CA LEU A 332 5.40 -31.81 -11.41
C LEU A 332 6.86 -31.51 -11.01
N LYS A 333 7.25 -31.83 -9.77
CA LYS A 333 8.59 -31.64 -9.20
C LYS A 333 9.02 -30.16 -9.16
N LEU A 334 8.05 -29.28 -8.92
CA LEU A 334 8.22 -27.84 -8.71
C LEU A 334 8.81 -27.13 -9.93
N PRO A 335 8.12 -27.15 -11.10
CA PRO A 335 8.60 -26.44 -12.27
C PRO A 335 8.72 -24.93 -11.97
N TYR A 336 9.81 -24.34 -12.46
CA TYR A 336 10.10 -22.91 -12.37
C TYR A 336 10.74 -22.42 -13.68
N ASN A 337 10.53 -21.15 -14.01
CA ASN A 337 11.21 -20.45 -15.10
C ASN A 337 12.39 -19.63 -14.56
N GLU A 338 13.37 -19.26 -15.40
CA GLU A 338 14.46 -18.38 -14.95
C GLU A 338 13.97 -17.03 -14.41
N ASP A 339 12.84 -16.54 -14.92
CA ASP A 339 12.17 -15.33 -14.43
C ASP A 339 11.59 -15.48 -13.01
N ASP A 340 11.55 -16.70 -12.47
CA ASP A 340 11.06 -17.03 -11.12
C ASP A 340 12.15 -16.83 -10.04
N LEU A 341 13.41 -16.69 -10.46
CA LEU A 341 14.60 -16.46 -9.62
C LEU A 341 14.81 -14.95 -9.36
#